data_AF-A0A2V9H9I7-F1
#
_entry.id   AF-A0A2V9H9I7-F1
#
_cell.length_a   1.000
_cell.length_b   1.000
_cell.length_c   1.000
_cell.angle_alpha   90.00
_cell.angle_beta   90.00
_cell.angle_gamma   90.00
#
_symmetry.space_group_name_H-M   'P 1'
#
loop_
_entity.id
_entity.type
_entity.pdbx_description
1 polymer ?
#
loop_
_entity_poly.entity_id
_entity_poly.type
_entity_poly.pdbx_seq_one_letter_code
_entity_poly.pdbx_strand_id
1 'polypeptide(L)'
;MEKKYKLVAKVPKTPKSAYDHGRFISSLIEHQVKHFHEIEKSLLKPGQELTDITKIKTELQASEYLKKMTALLHPQGAEKPRKVAPPRKPRKRAKAAKSKSKGKGKTKSKRGKRKSR
;
A
#
# COMPACT_ATOMS: atom_id res chain seq x y z
N MET A 1 4.61 -24.56 11.58
CA MET A 1 3.73 -25.59 10.99
C MET A 1 2.86 -24.93 9.92
N GLU A 2 3.04 -25.26 8.65
CA GLU A 2 2.18 -24.76 7.57
C GLU A 2 0.83 -25.49 7.60
N LYS A 3 -0.25 -24.75 7.87
CA LYS A 3 -1.61 -25.28 7.74
C LYS A 3 -1.97 -25.33 6.25
N LYS A 4 -1.98 -26.53 5.65
CA LYS A 4 -2.50 -26.75 4.29
C LYS A 4 -4.03 -26.73 4.32
N TYR A 5 -4.64 -25.62 3.88
CA TYR A 5 -6.09 -25.53 3.69
C TYR A 5 -6.47 -26.27 2.39
N LYS A 6 -7.42 -27.21 2.48
CA LYS A 6 -7.89 -28.06 1.35
C LYS A 6 -8.61 -27.28 0.24
N LEU A 7 -9.07 -26.06 0.50
CA LEU A 7 -9.79 -25.24 -0.46
C LEU A 7 -9.44 -23.75 -0.28
N VAL A 8 -8.89 -23.12 -1.33
CA VAL A 8 -8.70 -21.67 -1.37
C VAL A 8 -9.70 -21.11 -2.38
N ALA A 9 -10.80 -20.55 -1.87
CA ALA A 9 -11.78 -19.88 -2.71
C ALA A 9 -11.21 -18.55 -3.22
N LYS A 10 -11.22 -18.36 -4.55
CA LYS A 10 -10.79 -17.09 -5.15
C LYS A 10 -11.90 -16.06 -5.01
N VAL A 11 -11.76 -15.15 -4.05
CA VAL A 11 -12.67 -14.02 -3.89
C VAL A 11 -12.29 -12.92 -4.90
N PRO A 12 -13.21 -12.45 -5.75
CA PRO A 12 -12.95 -11.34 -6.65
C PRO A 12 -12.68 -10.06 -5.83
N LYS A 13 -11.75 -9.24 -6.32
CA LYS A 13 -11.46 -7.94 -5.68
C LYS A 13 -12.64 -7.01 -5.87
N THR A 14 -13.00 -6.29 -4.82
CA THR A 14 -13.99 -5.23 -4.91
C THR A 14 -13.50 -4.13 -5.85
N PRO A 15 -14.38 -3.58 -6.72
CA PRO A 15 -14.01 -2.47 -7.57
C PRO A 15 -13.74 -1.23 -6.72
N LYS A 16 -12.84 -0.36 -7.19
CA LYS A 16 -12.49 0.87 -6.47
C LYS A 16 -13.69 1.81 -6.29
N SER A 17 -14.66 1.75 -7.20
CA SER A 17 -15.90 2.52 -7.14
C SER A 17 -16.89 2.03 -6.08
N ALA A 18 -16.67 0.86 -5.48
CA ALA A 18 -17.55 0.38 -4.42
C ALA A 18 -17.47 1.22 -3.15
N TYR A 19 -16.35 1.92 -2.94
CA TYR A 19 -16.15 2.82 -1.82
C TYR A 19 -16.31 4.26 -2.28
N ASP A 20 -17.36 4.93 -1.81
CA ASP A 20 -17.67 6.31 -2.12
C ASP A 20 -17.58 7.16 -0.86
N HIS A 21 -16.58 8.03 -0.80
CA HIS A 21 -16.30 8.90 0.33
C HIS A 21 -17.44 9.88 0.65
N GLY A 22 -18.19 10.30 -0.37
CA GLY A 22 -19.27 11.27 -0.25
C GLY A 22 -20.62 10.65 0.11
N ARG A 23 -20.73 9.31 0.04
CA ARG A 23 -21.96 8.60 0.37
C ARG A 23 -22.28 8.78 1.86
N PHE A 24 -23.56 8.97 2.15
CA PHE A 24 -24.05 8.91 3.53
C PHE A 24 -23.88 7.50 4.08
N ILE A 25 -23.61 7.41 5.38
CA ILE A 25 -23.44 6.13 6.05
C ILE A 25 -24.71 5.28 5.94
N SER A 26 -24.52 3.99 5.67
CA SER A 26 -25.60 3.00 5.78
C SER A 26 -25.92 2.72 7.26
N SER A 27 -27.10 2.15 7.52
CA SER A 27 -27.51 1.73 8.88
C SER A 27 -26.51 0.76 9.54
N LEU A 28 -25.88 -0.10 8.76
CA LEU A 28 -24.84 -1.01 9.25
C LEU A 28 -23.64 -0.23 9.81
N ILE A 29 -23.14 0.74 9.05
CA ILE A 29 -21.99 1.56 9.45
C ILE A 29 -22.38 2.44 10.65
N GLU A 30 -23.60 2.97 10.67
CA GLU A 30 -24.12 3.74 11.79
C GLU A 30 -24.11 2.92 13.09
N HIS A 31 -24.58 1.67 13.06
CA HIS A 31 -24.54 0.79 14.23
C HIS A 31 -23.11 0.46 14.66
N GLN A 32 -22.19 0.24 13.72
CA GLN A 32 -20.79 0.04 14.04
C GLN A 32 -20.20 1.26 14.75
N VAL A 33 -20.42 2.46 14.23
CA VAL A 33 -19.96 3.71 14.85
C VAL A 33 -20.52 3.86 16.26
N LYS A 34 -21.82 3.59 16.47
CA LYS A 34 -22.45 3.62 17.80
C LYS A 34 -21.79 2.65 18.77
N HIS A 35 -21.55 1.41 18.35
CA HIS A 35 -20.92 0.40 19.20
C HIS A 35 -19.47 0.77 19.56
N PHE A 36 -18.69 1.26 18.60
CA PHE A 36 -17.34 1.74 18.86
C PHE A 36 -17.30 2.95 19.80
N HIS A 37 -18.32 3.80 19.76
CA HIS A 37 -18.44 4.94 20.66
C HIS A 37 -18.76 4.53 22.11
N GLU A 38 -19.56 3.49 22.31
CA GLU A 38 -19.75 2.89 23.64
C GLU A 38 -18.43 2.33 24.18
N ILE A 39 -17.66 1.67 23.32
CA ILE A 39 -16.33 1.17 23.66
C ILE A 39 -15.39 2.34 24.01
N GLU A 40 -15.40 3.42 23.21
CA GLU A 40 -14.61 4.63 23.46
C GLU A 40 -14.91 5.21 24.85
N LYS A 41 -16.19 5.34 25.23
CA LYS A 41 -16.61 5.78 26.58
C LYS A 41 -15.98 4.96 27.70
N SER A 42 -15.88 3.64 27.53
CA SER A 42 -15.30 2.75 28.53
C SER A 42 -13.77 2.81 28.61
N LEU A 43 -13.10 3.21 27.52
CA LEU A 43 -11.64 3.25 27.41
C LEU A 43 -11.05 4.62 27.76
N LEU A 44 -11.85 5.68 27.68
CA LEU A 44 -11.41 7.04 27.94
C LEU A 44 -10.93 7.19 29.39
N LYS A 45 -9.73 7.72 29.53
CA LYS A 45 -9.20 8.13 30.84
C LYS A 45 -9.90 9.40 31.31
N PRO A 46 -10.00 9.65 32.62
CA PRO A 46 -10.54 10.91 33.13
C PRO A 46 -9.77 12.09 32.53
N GLY A 47 -10.50 13.02 31.91
CA GLY A 47 -9.95 14.21 31.24
C GLY A 47 -9.78 14.09 29.72
N GLN A 48 -10.08 12.95 29.10
CA GLN A 48 -10.10 12.83 27.64
C GLN A 48 -11.48 13.14 27.06
N GLU A 49 -11.51 13.86 25.94
CA GLU A 49 -12.74 14.19 25.23
C GLU A 49 -13.25 13.01 24.41
N LEU A 50 -14.58 12.82 24.46
CA LEU A 50 -15.28 11.80 23.69
C LEU A 50 -15.56 12.30 22.28
N THR A 51 -15.39 11.44 21.27
CA THR A 51 -15.67 11.82 19.89
C THR A 51 -17.18 12.01 19.66
N ASP A 52 -17.57 13.16 19.08
CA ASP A 52 -18.94 13.45 18.69
C ASP A 52 -19.39 12.65 17.45
N ILE A 53 -20.08 11.54 17.67
CA ILE A 53 -20.56 10.66 16.58
C ILE A 53 -21.62 11.32 15.67
N THR A 54 -22.35 12.33 16.14
CA THR A 54 -23.37 13.03 15.34
C THR A 54 -22.79 13.80 14.15
N LYS A 55 -21.49 14.10 14.20
CA LYS A 55 -20.74 14.74 13.11
C LYS A 55 -20.35 13.76 12.01
N ILE A 56 -20.41 12.45 12.27
CA ILE A 56 -20.04 11.39 11.32
C ILE A 56 -21.25 11.09 10.43
N LYS A 57 -21.27 11.69 9.24
CA LYS A 57 -22.37 11.53 8.26
C LYS A 57 -21.96 10.74 7.03
N THR A 58 -20.69 10.82 6.66
CA THR A 58 -20.18 10.21 5.41
C THR A 58 -19.37 8.94 5.67
N GLU A 59 -19.25 8.09 4.65
CA GLU A 59 -18.45 6.87 4.75
C GLU A 59 -16.97 7.14 4.97
N LEU A 60 -16.45 8.25 4.47
CA LEU A 60 -15.07 8.67 4.75
C LEU A 60 -14.87 8.90 6.25
N GLN A 61 -15.71 9.74 6.85
CA GLN A 61 -15.62 10.06 8.27
C GLN A 61 -15.78 8.82 9.15
N ALA A 62 -16.74 7.94 8.80
CA ALA A 62 -16.95 6.70 9.53
C ALA A 62 -15.72 5.78 9.42
N SER A 63 -15.14 5.65 8.23
CA SER A 63 -13.95 4.81 8.03
C SER A 63 -12.74 5.31 8.84
N GLU A 64 -12.56 6.63 8.93
CA GLU A 64 -11.45 7.24 9.68
C GLU A 64 -11.63 7.00 11.18
N TYR A 65 -12.85 7.19 11.69
CA TYR A 65 -13.19 6.91 13.08
C TYR A 65 -12.96 5.43 13.43
N LEU A 66 -13.54 4.52 12.64
CA LEU A 66 -13.41 3.08 12.86
C LEU A 66 -11.95 2.63 12.79
N LYS A 67 -11.16 3.20 11.88
CA LYS A 67 -9.73 2.92 11.77
C LYS A 67 -8.97 3.39 13.01
N LYS A 68 -9.24 4.59 13.52
CA LYS A 68 -8.63 5.10 14.76
C LYS A 68 -8.96 4.19 15.94
N MET A 69 -10.24 3.86 16.13
CA MET A 69 -10.68 3.00 17.23
C MET A 69 -10.11 1.58 17.12
N THR A 70 -10.10 1.00 15.92
CA THR A 70 -9.53 -0.33 15.70
C THR A 70 -8.02 -0.35 15.97
N ALA A 71 -7.30 0.72 15.63
CA ALA A 71 -5.87 0.82 15.93
C ALA A 71 -5.60 0.92 17.44
N LEU A 72 -6.48 1.58 18.20
CA LEU A 72 -6.40 1.64 19.66
C LEU A 72 -6.66 0.28 20.31
N LEU A 73 -7.65 -0.46 19.82
CA LEU A 73 -8.01 -1.79 20.36
C LEU A 73 -7.01 -2.87 19.96
N HIS A 74 -6.56 -2.86 18.70
CA HIS A 74 -5.76 -3.92 18.10
C HIS A 74 -4.47 -3.35 17.49
N PRO A 75 -3.45 -3.03 18.30
CA PRO A 75 -2.18 -2.49 17.81
C PRO A 75 -1.49 -3.45 16.82
N GLN A 76 -1.71 -4.75 16.98
CA GLN A 76 -1.11 -5.79 16.13
C GLN A 76 -1.71 -5.81 14.71
N GLY A 77 -2.95 -5.35 14.55
CA GLY A 77 -3.60 -5.18 13.24
C GLY A 77 -3.17 -3.89 12.52
N ALA A 78 -2.53 -2.95 13.22
CA ALA A 78 -2.00 -1.72 12.63
C ALA A 78 -0.68 -1.96 11.88
N GLU A 79 0.05 -3.03 12.20
CA GLU A 79 1.25 -3.41 11.48
C GLU A 79 0.89 -3.87 10.05
N LYS A 80 1.25 -3.05 9.06
CA LYS A 80 1.09 -3.43 7.65
C LYS A 80 1.88 -4.73 7.41
N PRO A 81 1.28 -5.75 6.78
CA PRO A 81 2.02 -6.97 6.48
C PRO A 81 3.25 -6.58 5.67
N ARG A 82 4.43 -6.91 6.18
CA ARG A 82 5.70 -6.66 5.48
C ARG A 82 5.57 -7.29 4.11
N LYS A 83 5.51 -6.45 3.05
CA LYS A 83 5.60 -6.94 1.68
C LYS A 83 6.96 -7.61 1.56
N VAL A 84 6.98 -8.94 1.61
CA VAL A 84 8.16 -9.73 1.28
C VAL A 84 8.52 -9.35 -0.15
N ALA A 85 9.63 -8.63 -0.30
CA ALA A 85 10.12 -8.24 -1.61
C ALA A 85 10.34 -9.53 -2.42
N PRO A 86 9.86 -9.61 -3.67
CA PRO A 86 10.07 -10.79 -4.48
C PRO A 86 11.59 -11.05 -4.60
N PRO A 87 12.04 -12.32 -4.58
CA PRO A 87 13.45 -12.65 -4.66
C PRO A 87 14.05 -12.02 -5.91
N ARG A 88 15.07 -11.17 -5.71
CA ARG A 88 15.80 -10.52 -6.82
C ARG A 88 16.46 -11.62 -7.65
N LYS A 89 16.05 -11.76 -8.91
CA LYS A 89 16.69 -12.68 -9.87
C LYS A 89 18.20 -12.38 -9.92
N PRO A 90 19.08 -13.40 -9.90
CA PRO A 90 20.51 -13.17 -9.98
C PRO A 90 20.86 -12.50 -11.32
N ARG A 91 21.42 -11.29 -11.27
CA ARG A 91 22.02 -10.65 -12.45
C ARG A 91 23.12 -11.57 -12.94
N LYS A 92 22.95 -12.16 -14.14
CA LYS A 92 24.04 -12.89 -14.82
C LYS A 92 25.22 -11.92 -14.93
N ARG A 93 26.31 -12.22 -14.23
CA ARG A 93 27.57 -11.49 -14.36
C ARG A 93 28.04 -11.66 -15.81
N ALA A 94 28.01 -10.60 -16.60
CA ALA A 94 28.66 -10.59 -17.89
C ALA A 94 30.15 -10.91 -17.65
N LYS A 95 30.63 -12.00 -18.24
CA LYS A 95 32.05 -12.37 -18.15
C LYS A 95 32.85 -11.26 -18.82
N ALA A 96 33.74 -10.63 -18.04
CA ALA A 96 34.74 -9.72 -18.55
C ALA A 96 35.68 -10.52 -19.49
N ALA A 97 35.56 -10.30 -20.80
CA ALA A 97 36.56 -10.73 -21.76
C ALA A 97 37.73 -9.75 -21.68
N LYS A 98 38.82 -10.16 -21.03
CA LYS A 98 40.08 -9.42 -20.98
C LYS A 98 41.05 -10.02 -22.01
N SER A 99 41.45 -9.16 -22.94
CA SER A 99 42.81 -9.02 -23.50
C SER A 99 43.24 -9.72 -24.80
N LYS A 100 44.04 -8.91 -25.53
CA LYS A 100 45.08 -9.19 -26.55
C LYS A 100 44.63 -9.18 -28.02
N SER A 101 45.32 -8.59 -28.99
CA SER A 101 46.31 -7.50 -29.09
C SER A 101 46.69 -7.35 -30.58
N LYS A 102 46.95 -6.13 -31.03
CA LYS A 102 47.78 -5.73 -32.20
C LYS A 102 47.36 -6.21 -33.61
N GLY A 103 46.92 -5.24 -34.42
CA GLY A 103 46.97 -5.27 -35.88
C GLY A 103 47.05 -3.84 -36.41
N LYS A 104 48.22 -3.46 -36.91
CA LYS A 104 48.66 -2.12 -37.33
C LYS A 104 48.15 -1.85 -38.74
N GLY A 105 47.38 -0.78 -38.96
CA GLY A 105 46.96 -0.32 -40.28
C GLY A 105 46.68 1.17 -40.29
N LYS A 106 47.68 1.97 -40.69
CA LYS A 106 47.55 3.40 -40.99
C LYS A 106 46.76 3.56 -42.29
N THR A 107 45.75 4.43 -42.33
CA THR A 107 45.62 5.45 -43.39
C THR A 107 44.62 6.55 -43.00
N LYS A 108 45.07 7.79 -43.22
CA LYS A 108 44.39 9.08 -43.12
C LYS A 108 43.16 9.17 -44.04
N SER A 109 42.18 10.00 -43.68
CA SER A 109 41.50 11.01 -44.56
C SER A 109 40.24 11.54 -43.86
N LYS A 110 40.30 12.71 -43.20
CA LYS A 110 39.77 14.03 -43.67
C LYS A 110 38.23 14.18 -43.66
N ARG A 111 37.78 15.16 -42.85
CA ARG A 111 36.87 16.29 -43.22
C ARG A 111 35.40 15.91 -43.51
N GLY A 112 34.38 16.52 -42.94
CA GLY A 112 34.32 17.73 -42.13
C GLY A 112 32.90 18.05 -41.69
N LYS A 113 32.86 18.93 -40.68
CA LYS A 113 31.74 19.73 -40.18
C LYS A 113 30.97 20.40 -41.33
N ARG A 114 29.63 20.25 -41.37
CA ARG A 114 28.76 21.26 -42.00
C ARG A 114 27.30 21.18 -41.52
N LYS A 115 26.87 22.31 -40.94
CA LYS A 115 25.49 22.81 -40.76
C LYS A 115 24.72 22.83 -42.09
N SER A 116 23.41 22.56 -42.04
CA SER A 116 22.37 23.26 -42.82
C SER A 116 21.03 23.04 -42.10
N ARG A 117 20.49 24.10 -41.50
CA ARG A 117 19.38 24.95 -41.99
C ARG A 117 18.03 24.38 -41.60
#